data_AF-A0A136A1R7-F1
#
_entry.id   AF-A0A136A1R7-F1
#
_cell.length_a   1.000
_cell.length_b   1.000
_cell.length_c   1.000
_cell.angle_alpha   90.00
_cell.angle_beta   90.00
_cell.angle_gamma   90.00
#
_symmetry.space_group_name_H-M   'P 1'
#
loop_
_entity.id
_entity.type
_entity.pdbx_description
1 polymer ?
#
loop_
_entity_poly.entity_id
_entity_poly.type
_entity_poly.pdbx_seq_one_letter_code
_entity_poly.pdbx_strand_id
1 'polypeptide(L)'
;MKRKLAGSDGKQIVIPDGYRGLQGSNGRMVPIPPNGRGLQGSDGHMVAIPSGGRGLQGSDGRMVAIRSGARGLQGSDGRMVEIPSGARGLQGSDGRMVAIRAGHRGLQGPDGRMVSIAPGNRAIPDAKGRMRNK
;
A
#
# COMPACT_ATOMS: atom_id res chain seq x y z
N MET A 1 5.28 -21.31 -16.70
CA MET A 1 6.56 -21.19 -15.98
C MET A 1 6.82 -19.73 -15.61
N LYS A 2 7.51 -19.49 -14.47
CA LYS A 2 7.90 -18.17 -14.00
C LYS A 2 9.08 -17.67 -14.82
N ARG A 3 9.08 -16.39 -15.18
CA ARG A 3 10.15 -15.79 -16.02
C ARG A 3 10.71 -14.52 -15.38
N LYS A 4 11.98 -14.20 -15.68
CA LYS A 4 12.59 -12.93 -15.28
C LYS A 4 12.48 -11.94 -16.43
N LEU A 5 12.11 -10.69 -16.14
CA LEU A 5 12.12 -9.59 -17.09
C LEU A 5 12.86 -8.40 -16.47
N ALA A 6 13.59 -7.63 -17.28
CA ALA A 6 14.34 -6.45 -16.84
C ALA A 6 13.69 -5.16 -17.35
N GLY A 7 13.41 -4.23 -16.45
CA GLY A 7 12.93 -2.89 -16.83
C GLY A 7 13.99 -2.11 -17.57
N SER A 8 13.63 -0.98 -18.20
CA SER A 8 14.64 -0.07 -18.75
C SER A 8 15.49 0.60 -17.66
N ASP A 9 15.08 0.52 -16.39
CA ASP A 9 15.91 0.85 -15.23
C ASP A 9 16.99 -0.21 -14.92
N GLY A 10 17.09 -1.26 -15.73
CA GLY A 10 18.01 -2.38 -15.57
C GLY A 10 17.62 -3.37 -14.47
N LYS A 11 16.55 -3.11 -13.69
CA LYS A 11 16.17 -3.97 -12.57
C LYS A 11 15.33 -5.14 -13.05
N GLN A 12 15.74 -6.34 -12.63
CA GLN A 12 14.99 -7.56 -12.91
C GLN A 12 13.89 -7.79 -11.90
N ILE A 13 12.75 -8.27 -12.40
CA ILE A 13 11.65 -8.80 -11.58
C ILE A 13 11.30 -10.22 -12.01
N VAL A 14 10.73 -10.98 -11.08
CA VAL A 14 10.13 -12.28 -11.38
C VAL A 14 8.67 -12.05 -11.75
N ILE A 15 8.27 -12.59 -12.90
CA ILE A 15 6.89 -12.66 -13.36
C ILE A 15 6.37 -14.07 -13.05
N PRO A 16 5.38 -14.23 -12.15
CA PRO A 16 4.74 -15.51 -11.90
C PRO A 16 4.03 -16.07 -13.14
N ASP A 17 3.74 -17.37 -13.11
CA ASP A 17 2.96 -18.05 -14.14
C ASP A 17 1.60 -17.38 -14.36
N GLY A 18 1.24 -17.14 -15.62
CA GLY A 18 0.00 -16.45 -15.99
C GLY A 18 0.02 -14.92 -15.83
N TYR A 19 1.08 -14.34 -15.24
CA TYR A 19 1.20 -12.89 -15.12
C TYR A 19 1.85 -12.28 -16.38
N ARG A 20 1.54 -11.01 -16.63
CA ARG A 20 2.25 -10.15 -17.59
C ARG A 20 3.08 -9.10 -16.86
N GLY A 21 4.21 -8.69 -17.43
CA GLY A 21 4.97 -7.55 -16.92
C GLY A 21 4.53 -6.27 -17.62
N LEU A 22 4.25 -5.21 -16.86
CA LEU A 22 4.06 -3.86 -17.40
C LEU A 22 5.09 -2.92 -16.79
N GLN A 23 5.63 -2.02 -17.61
CA GLN A 23 6.65 -1.07 -17.20
C GLN A 23 6.03 0.32 -16.99
N GLY A 24 6.40 0.99 -15.90
CA GLY A 24 6.11 2.41 -15.70
C GLY A 24 7.11 3.30 -16.43
N SER A 25 6.78 4.58 -16.62
CA SER A 25 7.69 5.55 -17.27
C SER A 25 9.00 5.74 -16.50
N ASN A 26 9.02 5.42 -15.21
CA ASN A 26 10.24 5.39 -14.41
C ASN A 26 11.19 4.20 -14.75
N GLY A 27 10.85 3.38 -15.75
CA GLY A 27 11.64 2.25 -16.19
C GLY A 27 11.39 0.95 -15.43
N ARG A 28 10.70 0.98 -14.29
CA ARG A 28 10.51 -0.18 -13.43
C ARG A 28 9.36 -1.05 -13.91
N MET A 29 9.59 -2.36 -13.97
CA MET A 29 8.56 -3.35 -14.27
C MET A 29 7.76 -3.79 -13.03
N VAL A 30 6.50 -4.14 -13.26
CA VAL A 30 5.55 -4.65 -12.25
C VAL A 30 4.79 -5.86 -12.82
N PRO A 31 4.69 -6.97 -12.05
CA PRO A 31 3.89 -8.11 -12.45
C PRO A 31 2.39 -7.80 -12.27
N ILE A 32 1.61 -8.00 -13.33
CA ILE A 32 0.17 -7.79 -13.36
C ILE A 32 -0.54 -9.15 -13.36
N PRO A 33 -1.45 -9.40 -12.41
CA PRO A 33 -2.16 -10.67 -12.30
C PRO A 33 -3.09 -10.92 -13.50
N PRO A 34 -3.46 -12.18 -13.77
CA PRO A 34 -4.55 -12.51 -14.67
C PRO A 34 -5.81 -11.71 -14.34
N ASN A 35 -6.50 -11.21 -15.38
CA ASN A 35 -7.69 -10.35 -15.27
C ASN A 35 -7.47 -9.02 -14.53
N GLY A 36 -6.22 -8.71 -14.16
CA GLY A 36 -5.82 -7.43 -13.60
C GLY A 36 -5.34 -6.45 -14.68
N ARG A 37 -5.16 -5.20 -14.24
CA ARG A 37 -4.62 -4.11 -15.07
C ARG A 37 -3.48 -3.40 -14.35
N GLY A 38 -2.58 -2.79 -15.12
CA GLY A 38 -1.64 -1.82 -14.57
C GLY A 38 -2.24 -0.43 -14.61
N LEU A 39 -2.07 0.34 -13.55
CA LEU A 39 -2.31 1.78 -13.54
C LEU A 39 -1.05 2.49 -13.07
N GLN A 40 -0.73 3.59 -13.74
CA GLN A 40 0.47 4.36 -13.47
C GLN A 40 0.10 5.62 -12.66
N GLY A 41 0.86 5.90 -11.60
CA GLY A 41 0.79 7.18 -10.90
C GLY A 41 1.53 8.29 -11.67
N SER A 42 1.26 9.55 -11.33
CA SER A 42 2.00 10.67 -11.93
C SER A 42 3.49 10.69 -11.52
N ASP A 43 3.84 9.95 -10.46
CA ASP A 43 5.24 9.69 -10.08
C ASP A 43 5.97 8.73 -11.04
N GLY A 44 5.29 8.25 -12.07
CA GLY A 44 5.84 7.35 -13.08
C GLY A 44 5.80 5.88 -12.67
N HIS A 45 5.41 5.54 -11.44
CA HIS A 45 5.37 4.17 -10.96
C HIS A 45 4.10 3.44 -11.42
N MET A 46 4.28 2.25 -12.00
CA MET A 46 3.19 1.32 -12.31
C MET A 46 2.72 0.59 -11.03
N VAL A 47 1.42 0.31 -10.92
CA VAL A 47 0.83 -0.48 -9.85
C VAL A 47 -0.14 -1.51 -10.44
N ALA A 48 -0.05 -2.75 -9.94
CA ALA A 48 -0.98 -3.80 -10.30
C ALA A 48 -2.31 -3.62 -9.57
N ILE A 49 -3.40 -3.55 -10.34
CA ILE A 49 -4.77 -3.51 -9.84
C ILE A 49 -5.41 -4.89 -10.10
N PRO A 50 -5.68 -5.69 -9.06
CA PRO A 50 -6.38 -6.96 -9.20
C PRO A 50 -7.80 -6.77 -9.77
N SER A 51 -8.36 -7.85 -10.31
CA SER A 51 -9.75 -7.85 -10.81
C SER A 51 -10.73 -7.39 -9.73
N GLY A 52 -11.74 -6.61 -10.12
CA GLY A 52 -12.71 -5.98 -9.21
C GLY A 52 -12.15 -4.81 -8.39
N GLY A 53 -10.85 -4.54 -8.44
CA GLY A 53 -10.22 -3.40 -7.78
C GLY A 53 -10.23 -2.12 -8.62
N ARG A 54 -9.90 -1.01 -7.95
CA ARG A 54 -9.64 0.31 -8.56
C ARG A 54 -8.29 0.86 -8.10
N GLY A 55 -7.70 1.74 -8.91
CA GLY A 55 -6.56 2.54 -8.49
C GLY A 55 -7.04 3.88 -7.96
N LEU A 56 -6.43 4.35 -6.86
CA LEU A 56 -6.58 5.72 -6.39
C LEU A 56 -5.20 6.34 -6.24
N GLN A 57 -5.04 7.56 -6.73
CA GLN A 57 -3.79 8.30 -6.67
C GLN A 57 -3.82 9.28 -5.51
N GLY A 58 -2.74 9.29 -4.72
CA GLY A 58 -2.49 10.33 -3.72
C GLY A 58 -1.97 11.62 -4.37
N SER A 59 -2.06 12.74 -3.67
CA SER A 59 -1.47 14.00 -4.12
C SER A 59 0.06 13.96 -4.17
N ASP A 60 0.69 12.96 -3.54
CA ASP A 60 2.12 12.67 -3.72
C ASP A 60 2.44 11.99 -5.06
N GLY A 61 1.44 11.80 -5.92
CA GLY A 61 1.57 11.21 -7.24
C GLY A 61 1.50 9.68 -7.27
N ARG A 62 1.52 9.02 -6.10
CA ARG A 62 1.55 7.56 -6.02
C ARG A 62 0.18 6.95 -6.23
N MET A 63 0.13 5.95 -7.12
CA MET A 63 -1.04 5.09 -7.29
C MET A 63 -1.10 4.02 -6.20
N VAL A 64 -2.29 3.69 -5.71
CA VAL A 64 -2.54 2.59 -4.77
C VAL A 64 -3.70 1.73 -5.24
N ALA A 65 -3.53 0.41 -5.18
CA ALA A 65 -4.59 -0.53 -5.46
C ALA A 65 -5.57 -0.60 -4.28
N ILE A 66 -6.86 -0.41 -4.57
CA ILE A 66 -7.97 -0.53 -3.63
C ILE A 66 -8.82 -1.71 -4.08
N ARG A 67 -8.91 -2.75 -3.25
CA ARG A 67 -9.71 -3.95 -3.57
C ARG A 67 -11.20 -3.64 -3.56
N SER A 68 -11.97 -4.52 -4.21
CA SER A 68 -13.42 -4.46 -4.16
C SER A 68 -13.91 -4.46 -2.71
N GLY A 69 -14.91 -3.63 -2.41
CA GLY A 69 -15.45 -3.44 -1.05
C GLY A 69 -14.57 -2.61 -0.10
N ALA A 70 -13.35 -2.23 -0.50
CA ALA A 70 -12.51 -1.31 0.26
C ALA A 70 -12.69 0.15 -0.20
N ARG A 71 -12.23 1.08 0.63
CA ARG A 71 -12.14 2.52 0.31
C ARG A 71 -10.69 3.00 0.43
N GLY A 72 -10.34 4.06 -0.29
CA GLY A 72 -9.09 4.75 -0.09
C GLY A 72 -9.27 5.94 0.83
N LEU A 73 -8.31 6.19 1.70
CA LEU A 73 -8.19 7.45 2.44
C LEU A 73 -6.80 8.01 2.27
N GLN A 74 -6.72 9.33 2.13
CA GLN A 74 -5.47 10.05 1.96
C GLN A 74 -5.04 10.66 3.29
N GLY A 75 -3.77 10.50 3.64
CA GLY A 75 -3.14 11.25 4.73
C GLY A 75 -2.78 12.68 4.30
N SER A 76 -2.54 13.57 5.27
CA SER A 76 -2.01 14.91 4.99
C SER A 76 -0.59 14.90 4.41
N ASP A 77 0.12 13.77 4.54
CA ASP A 77 1.39 13.55 3.84
C ASP A 77 1.21 13.26 2.34
N GLY A 78 -0.02 13.32 1.84
CA GLY A 78 -0.39 13.13 0.45
C GLY A 78 -0.60 11.67 0.05
N ARG A 79 -0.25 10.70 0.90
CA ARG A 79 -0.28 9.28 0.55
C ARG A 79 -1.69 8.69 0.66
N MET A 80 -2.10 7.95 -0.38
CA MET A 80 -3.31 7.15 -0.37
C MET A 80 -3.07 5.82 0.39
N VAL A 81 -4.07 5.35 1.13
CA VAL A 81 -4.04 4.07 1.85
C VAL A 81 -5.36 3.33 1.66
N GLU A 82 -5.28 2.03 1.38
CA GLU A 82 -6.44 1.15 1.37
C GLU A 82 -6.96 0.93 2.79
N ILE A 83 -8.26 1.18 2.99
CA ILE A 83 -9.00 0.86 4.20
C ILE A 83 -9.98 -0.29 3.86
N PRO A 84 -9.72 -1.52 4.33
CA PRO A 84 -10.61 -2.65 4.12
C PRO A 84 -12.02 -2.42 4.65
N SER A 85 -12.99 -3.17 4.14
CA SER A 85 -14.36 -3.16 4.69
C SER A 85 -14.33 -3.47 6.20
N GLY A 86 -15.18 -2.76 6.96
CA GLY A 86 -15.23 -2.84 8.42
C GLY A 86 -14.04 -2.23 9.17
N ALA A 87 -13.02 -1.74 8.47
CA ALA A 87 -11.91 -1.00 9.08
C ALA A 87 -12.16 0.51 9.08
N ARG A 88 -11.48 1.22 9.98
CA ARG A 88 -11.39 2.68 10.00
C ARG A 88 -9.99 3.13 9.64
N GLY A 89 -9.86 4.30 9.01
CA GLY A 89 -8.57 4.95 8.85
C GLY A 89 -8.32 5.89 10.02
N LEU A 90 -7.13 5.84 10.60
CA LEU A 90 -6.65 6.83 11.56
C LEU A 90 -5.33 7.41 11.08
N GLN A 91 -5.20 8.72 11.25
CA GLN A 91 -4.01 9.45 10.86
C GLN A 91 -3.11 9.69 12.08
N GLY A 92 -1.81 9.47 11.91
CA GLY A 92 -0.81 9.93 12.88
C GLY A 92 -0.47 11.42 12.70
N SER A 93 0.16 12.03 13.69
CA SER A 93 0.72 13.39 13.57
C SER A 93 1.86 13.46 12.56
N ASP A 94 2.46 12.33 12.17
CA ASP A 94 3.39 12.24 11.04
C ASP A 94 2.69 12.39 9.67
N GLY A 95 1.38 12.64 9.67
CA GLY A 95 0.56 12.84 8.48
C GLY A 95 0.10 11.55 7.82
N ARG A 96 0.61 10.38 8.23
CA ARG A 96 0.30 9.11 7.56
C ARG A 96 -1.03 8.52 8.01
N MET A 97 -1.83 8.08 7.05
CA MET A 97 -3.04 7.29 7.28
C MET A 97 -2.68 5.82 7.55
N VAL A 98 -3.42 5.16 8.45
CA VAL A 98 -3.28 3.73 8.76
C VAL A 98 -4.65 3.09 8.89
N ALA A 99 -4.83 1.92 8.27
CA ALA A 99 -6.01 1.10 8.45
C ALA A 99 -6.01 0.39 9.82
N ILE A 100 -7.06 0.60 10.60
CA ILE A 100 -7.31 -0.07 11.87
C ILE A 100 -8.47 -1.04 11.66
N ARG A 101 -8.18 -2.33 11.74
CA ARG A 101 -9.17 -3.40 11.55
C ARG A 101 -10.26 -3.34 12.63
N ALA A 102 -11.42 -3.93 12.34
CA ALA A 102 -12.47 -4.13 13.33
C ALA A 102 -11.91 -4.83 14.58
N GLY A 103 -12.30 -4.36 15.77
CA GLY A 103 -11.80 -4.83 17.06
C GLY A 103 -10.40 -4.33 17.43
N HIS A 104 -9.60 -3.82 16.49
CA HIS A 104 -8.28 -3.27 16.81
C HIS A 104 -8.38 -1.85 17.37
N ARG A 105 -7.42 -1.49 18.23
CA ARG A 105 -7.20 -0.12 18.67
C ARG A 105 -6.11 0.55 17.82
N GLY A 106 -6.30 1.83 17.52
CA GLY A 106 -5.24 2.66 16.97
C GLY A 106 -4.42 3.25 18.10
N LEU A 107 -3.11 3.18 18.01
CA LEU A 107 -2.23 3.83 18.97
C LEU A 107 -1.12 4.59 18.25
N GLN A 108 -0.89 5.82 18.68
CA GLN A 108 0.17 6.65 18.17
C GLN A 108 1.43 6.48 19.03
N GLY A 109 2.57 6.27 18.39
CA GLY A 109 3.86 6.28 19.07
C GLY A 109 4.43 7.68 19.24
N PRO A 110 5.44 7.86 20.11
CA PRO A 110 6.19 9.12 20.19
C PRO A 110 6.78 9.59 18.85
N ASP A 111 7.00 8.68 17.90
CA ASP A 111 7.44 9.02 16.53
C ASP A 111 6.34 9.65 15.66
N GLY A 112 5.16 9.89 16.24
CA GLY A 112 4.00 10.45 15.57
C GLY A 112 3.22 9.45 14.72
N ARG A 113 3.70 8.22 14.54
CA ARG A 113 3.10 7.24 13.64
C ARG A 113 1.99 6.44 14.33
N MET A 114 0.85 6.34 13.67
CA MET A 114 -0.27 5.47 14.08
C MET A 114 0.05 3.99 13.80
N VAL A 115 -0.39 3.08 14.66
CA VAL A 115 -0.36 1.63 14.42
C VAL A 115 -1.67 0.97 14.84
N SER A 116 -1.99 -0.17 14.21
CA SER A 116 -3.12 -1.02 14.59
C SER A 116 -2.67 -2.10 15.57
N ILE A 117 -3.23 -2.10 16.78
CA ILE A 117 -2.93 -3.07 17.84
C ILE A 117 -4.13 -4.02 18.00
N ALA A 118 -3.84 -5.32 17.94
CA ALA A 118 -4.85 -6.37 18.07
C ALA A 118 -5.45 -6.41 19.49
N PRO A 119 -6.70 -6.90 19.65
CA PRO A 119 -7.25 -7.22 20.96
C PRO A 119 -6.31 -8.10 21.78
N GLY A 120 -6.22 -7.86 23.10
CA GLY A 120 -5.38 -8.64 24.01
C GLY A 120 -3.89 -8.29 23.99
N ASN A 121 -3.40 -7.62 22.94
CA ASN A 121 -1.99 -7.30 22.83
C ASN A 121 -1.62 -5.97 23.52
N ARG A 122 -0.41 -5.91 24.06
CA ARG A 122 0.19 -4.68 24.57
C ARG A 122 0.91 -3.95 23.46
N ALA A 123 0.99 -2.63 23.62
CA ALA A 123 1.71 -1.78 22.69
C ALA A 123 2.90 -1.18 23.42
N ILE A 124 4.11 -1.47 22.94
CA ILE A 124 5.36 -0.99 23.55
C ILE A 124 6.14 -0.20 22.49
N PRO A 125 6.57 1.04 22.76
CA PRO A 125 7.42 1.77 21.82
C PRO A 125 8.79 1.09 21.72
N ASP A 126 9.32 0.99 20.50
CA ASP A 126 10.74 0.63 20.31
C ASP A 126 11.65 1.84 20.53
N ALA A 127 12.97 1.63 20.41
CA ALA A 127 13.96 2.69 20.58
C ALA A 127 13.80 3.89 19.62
N LYS A 128 13.02 3.73 18.54
CA LYS A 128 12.70 4.80 17.58
C LYS A 128 11.32 5.42 17.85
N GLY A 129 10.66 5.09 18.96
CA GLY A 129 9.33 5.56 19.30
C GLY A 129 8.19 4.89 18.53
N ARG A 130 8.47 3.86 17.71
CA ARG A 130 7.41 3.14 16.98
C ARG A 130 6.70 2.17 17.91
N MET A 131 5.38 2.25 18.01
CA MET A 131 4.61 1.26 18.76
C MET A 131 4.70 -0.14 18.11
N ARG A 132 5.02 -1.16 18.92
CA ARG A 132 5.08 -2.57 18.52
C ARG A 132 3.95 -3.35 19.17
N ASN A 133 3.32 -4.22 18.37
CA ASN A 133 2.30 -5.14 18.83
C ASN A 133 2.99 -6.32 19.55
N LYS A 134 2.82 -6.44 20.86
CA LYS A 134 3.48 -7.40 21.74
C LYS A 134 2.47 -8.24 22.51
#